data_AF-A0A540V882-F1
#
_entry.id   AF-A0A540V882-F1
#
_cell.length_a   1.000
_cell.length_b   1.000
_cell.length_c   1.000
_cell.angle_alpha   90.00
_cell.angle_beta   90.00
_cell.angle_gamma   90.00
#
_symmetry.space_group_name_H-M   'P 1'
#
loop_
_entity.id
_entity.type
_entity.pdbx_description
1 polymer ?
#
loop_
_entity_poly.entity_id
_entity_poly.type
_entity_poly.pdbx_seq_one_letter_code
_entity_poly.pdbx_strand_id
1 'polypeptide(L)' 'MKSTENMEAASTKYLTPQEAADTLRVTRRTVYNLLSKGHLQGRRVGSQWRIPQSEVRTTDNPTSEERNGD' A
#
# COMPACT_ATOMS: atom_id res chain seq x y z
N MET A 1 -27.69 10.11 -5.25
CA MET A 1 -26.33 10.06 -4.65
C MET A 1 -25.75 8.69 -5.02
N LYS A 2 -24.62 8.67 -5.73
CA LYS A 2 -24.02 7.52 -6.45
C LYS A 2 -24.15 6.22 -5.63
N SER A 3 -25.11 5.36 -5.97
CA SER A 3 -24.94 4.17 -6.83
C SER A 3 -23.86 3.22 -6.31
N THR A 4 -24.28 2.00 -5.91
CA THR A 4 -23.53 0.73 -5.74
C THR A 4 -22.37 0.79 -4.71
N GLU A 5 -22.41 0.17 -3.52
CA GLU A 5 -22.66 -1.23 -3.16
C GLU A 5 -22.40 -2.23 -4.30
N ASN A 6 -21.17 -2.73 -4.43
CA ASN A 6 -20.87 -4.16 -4.50
C ASN A 6 -19.40 -4.43 -4.87
N MET A 7 -18.73 -5.17 -4.00
CA MET A 7 -18.15 -6.47 -4.34
C MET A 7 -17.55 -6.61 -5.76
N GLU A 8 -16.29 -6.19 -5.92
CA GLU A 8 -15.36 -6.79 -6.88
C GLU A 8 -14.25 -7.44 -6.07
N ALA A 9 -14.44 -8.67 -5.59
CA ALA A 9 -13.96 -9.86 -6.30
C ALA A 9 -12.52 -9.65 -6.78
N ALA A 10 -11.56 -10.04 -5.93
CA ALA A 10 -10.30 -10.75 -6.23
C ALA A 10 -9.67 -10.52 -7.63
N SER A 11 -9.72 -9.30 -8.14
CA SER A 11 -9.04 -8.86 -9.34
C SER A 11 -7.75 -8.28 -8.82
N THR A 12 -6.61 -8.83 -9.18
CA THR A 12 -5.29 -8.35 -8.77
C THR A 12 -5.06 -6.92 -9.29
N LYS A 13 -5.67 -5.93 -8.62
CA LYS A 13 -5.50 -4.52 -8.89
C LYS A 13 -4.14 -4.14 -8.29
N TYR A 14 -3.24 -3.71 -9.16
CA TYR A 14 -1.93 -3.22 -8.75
C TYR A 14 -2.01 -1.71 -8.57
N LEU A 15 -1.76 -1.26 -7.35
CA LEU A 15 -1.66 0.13 -6.97
C LEU A 15 -0.25 0.66 -7.27
N THR A 16 -0.19 1.94 -7.59
CA THR A 16 1.07 2.69 -7.60
C THR A 16 1.45 3.06 -6.17
N PRO A 17 2.69 3.50 -5.92
CA PRO A 17 3.08 3.99 -4.60
C PRO A 17 2.21 5.14 -4.09
N GLN A 18 1.67 5.95 -5.00
CA GLN A 18 0.80 7.07 -4.66
C GLN A 18 -0.59 6.61 -4.24
N GLU A 19 -1.18 5.66 -4.97
CA GLU A 19 -2.47 5.06 -4.62
C GLU A 19 -2.41 4.26 -3.33
N ALA A 20 -1.30 3.52 -3.11
CA ALA A 20 -1.05 2.82 -1.86
C ALA A 20 -0.91 3.78 -0.68
N ALA A 21 -0.29 4.94 -0.91
CA ALA A 21 -0.17 5.99 0.10
C ALA A 21 -1.54 6.54 0.51
N ASP A 22 -2.40 6.82 -0.47
CA ASP A 22 -3.77 7.32 -0.23
C ASP A 22 -4.62 6.29 0.50
N THR A 23 -4.54 5.03 0.08
CA THR A 23 -5.28 3.91 0.68
C THR A 23 -4.86 3.65 2.13
N LEU A 24 -3.56 3.70 2.41
CA LEU A 24 -3.00 3.54 3.77
C LEU A 24 -3.05 4.83 4.60
N ARG A 25 -3.44 5.97 3.99
CA ARG A 25 -3.32 7.32 4.55
C ARG A 25 -1.92 7.64 5.08
N VAL A 26 -0.89 7.19 4.37
CA VAL A 26 0.51 7.48 4.69
C VAL A 26 1.14 8.35 3.60
N THR A 27 2.38 8.80 3.81
CA THR A 27 3.11 9.53 2.77
C THR A 27 3.74 8.58 1.76
N ARG A 28 4.00 9.05 0.53
CA ARG A 28 4.74 8.29 -0.50
C ARG A 28 6.10 7.79 0.03
N ARG A 29 6.77 8.61 0.85
CA ARG A 29 8.03 8.27 1.52
C ARG A 29 7.86 7.10 2.49
N THR A 30 6.77 7.06 3.24
CA THR A 30 6.41 5.91 4.08
C THR A 30 6.19 4.67 3.23
N VAL A 31 5.50 4.75 2.09
CA VAL A 31 5.31 3.61 1.19
C VAL A 31 6.65 3.06 0.69
N TYR A 32 7.58 3.91 0.25
CA TYR A 32 8.93 3.47 -0.14
C TYR A 32 9.69 2.83 1.02
N ASN A 33 9.58 3.36 2.23
CA ASN A 33 10.17 2.74 3.43
C ASN A 33 9.55 1.36 3.70
N LEU A 34 8.24 1.22 3.62
CA LEU A 34 7.55 -0.06 3.83
C LEU A 34 7.93 -1.10 2.78
N LEU A 35 8.07 -0.68 1.52
CA LEU A 35 8.60 -1.50 0.43
C LEU A 35 10.04 -1.95 0.71
N SER A 36 10.90 -1.02 1.14
CA SER A 36 12.31 -1.31 1.42
C SER A 36 12.50 -2.19 2.66
N LYS A 37 11.64 -2.02 3.67
CA LYS A 37 11.63 -2.83 4.89
C LYS A 37 10.94 -4.19 4.70
N GLY A 38 10.26 -4.41 3.58
CA GLY A 38 9.52 -5.65 3.31
C GLY A 38 8.17 -5.75 4.03
N HIS A 39 7.73 -4.70 4.73
CA HIS A 39 6.40 -4.64 5.35
C HIS A 39 5.27 -4.48 4.32
N LEU A 40 5.60 -4.08 3.09
CA LEU A 40 4.64 -3.94 2.01
C LEU A 40 5.15 -4.72 0.81
N GLN A 41 4.38 -5.72 0.40
CA GLN A 41 4.71 -6.61 -0.72
C GLN A 41 4.51 -5.90 -2.06
N GLY A 42 5.45 -5.05 -2.46
CA GLY A 42 5.45 -4.46 -3.81
C GLY A 42 6.40 -5.19 -4.75
N ARG A 43 6.00 -5.36 -6.01
CA ARG A 43 6.87 -5.87 -7.07
C ARG A 43 7.29 -4.72 -7.98
N ARG A 44 8.59 -4.59 -8.22
CA ARG A 44 9.10 -3.69 -9.26
C ARG A 44 8.96 -4.36 -10.62
N VAL A 45 8.11 -3.81 -11.48
CA VAL A 45 7.89 -4.30 -12.84
C VAL A 45 8.40 -3.22 -13.79
N GLY A 46 9.53 -3.49 -14.44
CA GLY A 46 10.27 -2.49 -15.21
C GLY A 46 10.74 -1.33 -14.31
N SER A 47 10.30 -0.12 -14.62
CA SER A 47 10.63 1.11 -13.88
C SER A 47 9.60 1.51 -12.83
N GLN A 48 8.52 0.75 -12.67
CA GLN A 48 7.41 1.13 -11.80
C GLN A 48 7.13 0.09 -10.71
N TRP A 49 6.81 0.58 -9.52
CA TRP A 49 6.36 -0.24 -8.39
C TRP A 49 4.88 -0.58 -8.54
N ARG A 50 4.57 -1.86 -8.40
CA ARG A 50 3.23 -2.43 -8.47
C ARG A 50 2.93 -3.11 -7.14
N ILE A 51 1.95 -2.59 -6.41
CA ILE A 51 1.56 -3.08 -5.09
C ILE A 51 0.20 -3.74 -5.22
N PRO A 52 0.02 -5.02 -4.87
CA PRO A 52 -1.28 -5.66 -4.92
C PRO A 52 -2.22 -5.03 -3.87
N GLN A 53 -3.39 -4.57 -4.30
CA GLN A 53 -4.38 -3.94 -3.43
C GLN A 53 -4.85 -4.86 -2.29
N SER A 54 -4.79 -6.19 -2.50
CA SER A 54 -5.15 -7.20 -1.51
C SER A 54 -4.29 -7.15 -0.25
N GLU A 55 -3.02 -6.75 -0.38
CA GLU A 55 -2.10 -6.59 0.76
C GLU A 55 -2.38 -5.30 1.53
N VAL A 56 -2.59 -4.20 0.80
CA VAL A 56 -2.84 -2.87 1.37
C VAL A 56 -4.08 -2.85 2.27
N ARG A 57 -5.09 -3.67 1.97
CA ARG A 57 -6.32 -3.77 2.77
C ARG A 57 -6.19 -4.68 3.98
N THR A 58 -5.21 -5.59 3.99
CA THR A 58 -5.07 -6.63 5.04
C THR A 58 -4.13 -6.20 6.16
N THR A 59 -3.25 -5.22 5.94
CA THR A 59 -2.33 -4.74 6.98
C THR A 59 -3.05 -3.86 8.01
N ASP A 60 -3.91 -4.48 8.81
CA ASP A 60 -4.14 -4.07 10.19
C ASP A 60 -2.95 -4.57 11.02
N ASN A 61 -1.89 -3.77 11.12
CA ASN A 61 -1.03 -3.87 12.30
C ASN A 61 -0.18 -2.59 12.48
N PRO A 62 -0.44 -1.80 13.52
CA PRO A 62 0.54 -0.89 14.09
C PRO A 62 1.49 -1.70 14.98
N THR A 63 2.53 -2.30 14.42
CA THR A 63 3.74 -2.65 15.19
C THR A 63 4.74 -1.55 14.88
N SER A 64 4.67 -0.48 15.66
CA SER A 64 5.51 -0.30 16.84
C SER A 64 6.94 -0.02 16.41
N GLU A 65 7.45 1.13 16.91
CA GLU A 65 8.86 1.29 17.29
C GLU A 65 9.81 1.63 16.10
N GLU A 66 10.58 2.73 16.03
CA GLU A 66 11.04 3.71 17.02
C GLU A 66 11.50 5.00 16.32
N ARG A 67 11.44 6.10 17.07
CA ARG A 67 12.41 7.22 17.13
C ARG A 67 13.50 7.26 16.02
N ASN A 68 13.50 8.30 15.21
CA ASN A 68 14.71 8.90 14.62
C ASN A 68 14.31 10.28 14.07
N GLY A 69 14.73 11.44 14.59
CA GLY A 69 15.89 11.70 15.43
C GLY A 69 17.15 11.93 14.62
N ASP A 70 17.13 12.87 13.68
CA ASP A 70 18.26 13.78 13.36
C ASP A 70 17.71 15.01 12.62
#